data_AF-A0A150J8X3-F1
#
_entry.id   AF-A0A150J8X3-F1
#
_cell.length_a   1.000
_cell.length_b   1.000
_cell.length_c   1.000
_cell.angle_alpha   90.00
_cell.angle_beta   90.00
_cell.angle_gamma   90.00
#
_symmetry.space_group_name_H-M   'P 1'
#
loop_
_entity.id
_entity.type
_entity.pdbx_description
1 polymer ?
#
loop_
_entity_poly.entity_id
_entity_poly.type
_entity_poly.pdbx_seq_one_letter_code
_entity_poly.pdbx_strand_id
1 'polypeptide(L)'
;MTIYTEFECGRLPKRKDIISNLISSGYTVSYESKQELSIKKMFQEGNLIFSKHKVMLKINLNIFFLLAISLFASLTIFYISYFLVKSDAVGISTFYYLTIISILSSLVVYELFRDRLLLSIEKAVGQKYRVSWKNFLSIIAILLFSIAYFLINI
;
A
#
# COMPACT_ATOMS: atom_id res chain seq x y z
N MET A 1 -9.87 -1.45 -8.25
CA MET A 1 -8.79 -0.87 -9.10
C MET A 1 -7.92 -2.02 -9.49
N THR A 2 -7.68 -2.21 -10.79
CA THR A 2 -6.87 -3.34 -11.26
C THR A 2 -5.45 -2.87 -11.52
N ILE A 3 -4.50 -3.43 -10.78
CA ILE A 3 -3.07 -3.19 -11.01
C ILE A 3 -2.56 -4.31 -11.91
N TYR A 4 -1.96 -3.90 -13.03
CA TYR A 4 -1.23 -4.79 -13.92
C TYR A 4 0.26 -4.58 -13.70
N THR A 5 0.98 -5.66 -13.45
CA THR A 5 2.44 -5.61 -13.30
C THR A 5 3.04 -6.80 -14.01
N GLU A 6 4.01 -6.53 -14.88
CA GLU A 6 4.75 -7.56 -15.59
C GLU A 6 6.11 -7.77 -14.92
N PHE A 7 6.43 -9.03 -14.65
CA PHE A 7 7.73 -9.43 -14.15
C PHE A 7 8.45 -10.23 -15.23
N GLU A 8 9.54 -9.68 -15.75
CA GLU A 8 10.43 -10.39 -16.67
C GLU A 8 11.38 -11.28 -15.86
N CYS A 9 11.23 -12.60 -15.99
CA CYS A 9 12.04 -13.58 -15.28
C CYS A 9 13.13 -14.13 -16.20
N GLY A 10 14.39 -13.85 -15.88
CA GLY A 10 15.53 -14.45 -16.59
C GLY A 10 15.52 -15.98 -16.53
N ARG A 11 15.15 -16.55 -15.36
CA ARG A 11 14.80 -17.96 -15.19
C ARG A 11 13.55 -18.06 -14.34
N LEU A 12 12.52 -18.73 -14.85
CA LEU A 12 11.26 -18.89 -14.13
C LEU A 12 11.47 -19.82 -12.91
N PRO A 13 11.15 -19.37 -11.69
CA PRO A 13 11.20 -20.23 -10.51
C PRO A 13 10.23 -21.41 -10.67
N LYS A 14 10.50 -22.52 -9.97
CA LYS A 14 9.55 -23.64 -10.00
C LYS A 14 8.22 -23.18 -9.41
N ARG A 15 7.12 -23.52 -10.07
CA ARG A 15 5.77 -23.14 -9.63
C ARG A 15 5.47 -23.57 -8.18
N LYS A 16 6.00 -24.72 -7.74
CA LYS A 16 5.88 -25.19 -6.36
C LYS A 16 6.50 -24.20 -5.36
N ASP A 17 7.65 -23.64 -5.69
CA ASP A 17 8.37 -22.68 -4.86
C ASP A 17 7.60 -21.34 -4.77
N ILE A 18 6.98 -20.93 -5.88
CA ILE A 18 6.12 -19.73 -5.91
C ILE A 18 4.89 -19.95 -5.03
N ILE A 19 4.22 -21.11 -5.15
CA ILE A 19 3.06 -21.45 -4.33
C ILE A 19 3.45 -21.48 -2.84
N SER A 20 4.56 -22.12 -2.47
CA SER A 20 5.01 -22.16 -1.07
C SER A 20 5.34 -20.78 -0.54
N ASN A 21 5.96 -19.91 -1.34
CA ASN A 21 6.28 -18.54 -0.95
C ASN A 21 5.04 -17.64 -0.81
N LEU A 22 4.03 -17.85 -1.65
CA LEU A 22 2.75 -17.16 -1.55
C LEU A 22 2.00 -17.58 -0.29
N ILE A 23 1.94 -18.89 -0.01
CA ILE A 23 1.31 -19.42 1.19
C ILE A 23 2.03 -18.94 2.46
N SER A 24 3.37 -18.96 2.49
CA SER A 24 4.15 -18.43 3.62
C SER A 24 3.98 -16.92 3.80
N SER A 25 3.69 -16.21 2.72
CA SER A 25 3.32 -14.79 2.73
C SER A 25 1.85 -14.54 3.11
N GLY A 26 1.07 -15.58 3.41
CA GLY A 26 -0.33 -15.50 3.83
C GLY A 26 -1.34 -15.34 2.69
N TYR A 27 -0.99 -15.74 1.46
CA TYR A 27 -1.94 -15.83 0.35
C TYR A 27 -2.61 -17.20 0.32
N THR A 28 -3.91 -17.21 0.03
CA THR A 28 -4.65 -18.39 -0.40
C THR A 28 -4.44 -18.55 -1.90
N VAL A 29 -4.05 -19.75 -2.33
CA VAL A 29 -3.78 -20.07 -3.73
C VAL A 29 -4.85 -21.03 -4.23
N SER A 30 -5.56 -20.66 -5.28
CA SER A 30 -6.45 -21.56 -6.04
C SER A 30 -5.85 -21.85 -7.41
N TYR A 31 -5.88 -23.12 -7.79
CA TYR A 31 -5.28 -23.58 -9.05
C TYR A 31 -6.34 -23.59 -10.14
N GLU A 32 -6.25 -22.68 -11.10
CA GLU A 32 -7.20 -22.62 -12.23
C GLU A 32 -6.70 -23.37 -13.46
N SER A 33 -5.40 -23.28 -13.80
CA SER A 33 -4.86 -23.98 -14.96
C SER A 33 -3.34 -24.19 -14.92
N LYS A 34 -2.76 -24.84 -15.95
CA LYS A 34 -1.29 -24.96 -16.12
C LYS A 34 -0.60 -23.59 -16.28
N GLN A 35 -1.30 -22.56 -16.72
CA GLN A 35 -0.74 -21.24 -17.01
C GLN A 35 -1.20 -20.15 -16.03
N GLU A 36 -2.21 -20.42 -15.20
CA GLU A 36 -2.81 -19.41 -14.33
C GLU A 36 -2.89 -19.89 -12.87
N LEU A 37 -2.49 -19.01 -11.95
CA LEU A 37 -2.68 -19.13 -10.51
C LEU A 37 -3.61 -18.02 -10.05
N SER A 38 -4.69 -18.37 -9.37
CA SER A 38 -5.47 -17.38 -8.63
C SER A 38 -4.92 -17.25 -7.22
N ILE A 39 -4.71 -16.01 -6.78
CA ILE A 39 -4.20 -15.64 -5.46
C ILE A 39 -5.21 -14.74 -4.77
N LYS A 40 -5.46 -15.02 -3.49
CA LYS A 40 -6.35 -14.23 -2.65
C LYS A 40 -5.71 -13.95 -1.31
N LYS A 41 -5.76 -12.70 -0.86
CA LYS A 41 -5.29 -12.31 0.48
C LYS A 41 -6.09 -11.14 1.00
N MET A 42 -6.86 -11.37 2.07
CA MET A 42 -7.78 -10.39 2.66
C MET A 42 -8.65 -9.71 1.59
N PHE A 43 -8.35 -8.45 1.26
CA PHE A 43 -9.09 -7.57 0.33
C PHE A 43 -8.55 -7.57 -1.10
N GLN A 44 -7.68 -8.54 -1.42
CA GLN A 44 -7.08 -8.71 -2.75
C GLN A 44 -7.47 -10.04 -3.36
N GLU A 45 -7.84 -9.96 -4.61
CA GLU A 45 -7.99 -11.10 -5.52
C GLU A 45 -7.18 -10.79 -6.76
N GLY A 46 -6.39 -11.74 -7.23
CA GLY A 46 -5.58 -11.52 -8.42
C GLY A 46 -5.10 -12.80 -9.05
N ASN A 47 -4.66 -12.69 -10.30
CA ASN A 47 -4.23 -13.82 -11.09
C ASN A 47 -2.76 -13.62 -11.49
N LEU A 48 -1.98 -14.69 -11.35
CA LEU A 48 -0.63 -14.83 -11.85
C LEU A 48 -0.68 -15.65 -13.14
N ILE A 49 -0.38 -15.01 -14.27
CA ILE A 49 -0.32 -15.63 -15.58
C ILE A 49 1.14 -15.91 -15.91
N PHE A 50 1.47 -17.19 -16.09
CA PHE A 50 2.80 -17.66 -16.42
C PHE A 50 2.97 -17.82 -17.93
N SER A 51 3.94 -17.11 -18.50
CA SER A 51 4.43 -17.26 -19.87
C SER A 51 5.89 -17.71 -19.86
N LYS A 52 6.47 -18.11 -21.01
CA LYS A 52 7.81 -18.76 -21.10
C LYS A 52 8.92 -18.07 -20.29
N HIS A 53 8.95 -16.74 -20.26
CA HIS A 53 9.95 -15.94 -19.53
C HIS A 53 9.32 -14.77 -18.76
N LYS A 54 7.99 -14.76 -18.60
CA LYS A 54 7.27 -13.63 -18.01
C LYS A 54 6.21 -14.13 -17.04
N VAL A 55 6.04 -13.41 -15.94
CA VAL A 55 4.93 -13.60 -15.02
C VAL A 55 4.14 -12.31 -15.01
N MET A 56 2.90 -12.35 -15.49
CA MET A 56 2.00 -11.19 -15.42
C MET A 56 1.16 -11.32 -14.16
N LEU A 57 1.14 -10.27 -13.36
CA LEU A 57 0.31 -10.14 -12.19
C LEU A 57 -0.84 -9.19 -12.49
N LYS A 58 -2.05 -9.70 -12.30
CA LYS A 58 -3.29 -8.93 -12.40
C LYS A 58 -3.95 -8.96 -11.04
N ILE A 59 -3.82 -7.90 -10.24
CA ILE A 59 -4.50 -7.79 -8.94
C ILE A 59 -5.68 -6.86 -9.06
N ASN A 60 -6.82 -7.29 -8.56
CA ASN A 60 -7.93 -6.42 -8.22
C ASN A 60 -7.88 -6.09 -6.72
N LEU A 61 -7.66 -4.81 -6.43
CA LEU A 61 -7.72 -4.28 -5.07
C LEU A 61 -9.15 -3.83 -4.78
N ASN A 62 -9.70 -4.28 -3.65
CA ASN A 62 -10.92 -3.71 -3.10
C ASN A 62 -10.63 -2.30 -2.54
N ILE A 63 -10.85 -1.29 -3.38
CA ILE A 63 -10.63 0.12 -3.05
C ILE A 63 -11.48 0.54 -1.85
N PHE A 64 -12.70 0.02 -1.70
CA PHE A 64 -13.60 0.40 -0.61
C PHE A 64 -12.99 0.08 0.76
N PHE A 65 -12.30 -1.06 0.87
CA PHE A 65 -11.61 -1.43 2.10
C PHE A 65 -10.42 -0.50 2.40
N LEU A 66 -9.63 -0.16 1.38
CA LEU A 66 -8.51 0.79 1.52
C LEU A 66 -8.99 2.19 1.88
N LEU A 67 -10.08 2.67 1.25
CA LEU A 67 -10.73 3.93 1.58
C LEU A 67 -11.27 3.92 3.01
N ALA A 68 -11.90 2.83 3.45
CA ALA A 68 -12.42 2.72 4.80
C ALA A 68 -11.30 2.84 5.86
N ILE A 69 -10.16 2.16 5.66
CA ILE A 69 -9.00 2.28 6.56
C ILE A 69 -8.44 3.71 6.56
N SER A 70 -8.28 4.30 5.36
CA SER A 70 -7.80 5.67 5.20
C SER A 70 -8.71 6.67 5.92
N LEU A 71 -10.02 6.57 5.73
CA LEU A 71 -11.02 7.40 6.41
C LEU A 71 -11.02 7.20 7.93
N PHE A 72 -10.89 5.96 8.40
CA PHE A 72 -10.88 5.66 9.82
C PHE A 72 -9.66 6.26 10.52
N ALA A 73 -8.48 6.18 9.89
CA ALA A 73 -7.28 6.85 10.36
C ALA A 73 -7.48 8.38 10.38
N SER A 74 -8.04 8.94 9.31
CA SER A 74 -8.25 10.39 9.23
C SER A 74 -9.25 10.91 10.27
N LEU A 75 -10.34 10.19 10.50
CA LEU A 75 -11.35 10.50 11.51
C LEU A 75 -10.77 10.43 12.92
N THR A 76 -9.92 9.43 13.20
CA THR A 76 -9.28 9.27 14.51
C THR A 76 -8.39 10.49 14.82
N ILE A 77 -7.55 10.91 13.87
CA ILE A 77 -6.68 12.08 14.04
C ILE A 77 -7.51 13.35 14.16
N PHE A 78 -8.58 13.49 13.36
CA PHE A 78 -9.50 14.63 13.46
C PHE A 78 -10.15 14.72 14.85
N TYR A 79 -10.66 13.61 15.39
CA TYR A 79 -11.27 13.57 16.72
C TYR A 79 -10.28 13.94 17.84
N ILE A 80 -9.06 13.40 17.78
CA ILE A 80 -8.00 13.75 18.75
C ILE A 80 -7.66 15.24 18.66
N SER A 81 -7.49 15.75 17.43
CA SER A 81 -7.15 17.15 17.19
C SER A 81 -8.26 18.09 17.68
N TYR A 82 -9.52 17.75 17.39
CA TYR A 82 -10.68 18.49 17.85
C TYR A 82 -10.79 18.50 19.38
N PHE A 83 -10.55 17.36 20.02
CA PHE A 83 -10.55 17.25 21.48
C PHE A 83 -9.48 18.16 22.11
N LEU A 84 -8.27 18.19 21.54
CA LEU A 84 -7.17 19.03 22.00
C LEU A 84 -7.45 20.54 21.91
N VAL A 85 -8.13 20.96 20.84
CA VAL A 85 -8.59 22.36 20.70
C VAL A 85 -9.67 22.67 21.71
N LYS A 86 -10.65 21.78 21.86
CA LYS A 86 -11.76 21.97 22.79
C LYS A 86 -11.29 22.03 24.25
N SER A 87 -10.19 21.37 24.59
CA SER A 87 -9.56 21.43 25.91
C SER A 87 -8.65 22.64 26.11
N ASP A 88 -8.63 23.60 25.17
CA ASP A 88 -7.73 24.78 25.17
C ASP A 88 -6.23 24.42 25.28
N ALA A 89 -5.88 23.16 24.98
CA ALA A 89 -4.52 22.68 25.07
C ALA A 89 -3.69 23.13 23.85
N VAL A 90 -4.37 23.43 22.73
CA VAL A 90 -3.74 23.70 21.45
C VAL A 90 -4.55 24.72 20.64
N GLY A 91 -3.87 25.66 19.99
CA GLY A 91 -4.50 26.69 19.15
C GLY A 91 -5.13 26.18 17.85
N ILE A 92 -5.98 27.02 17.25
CA ILE A 92 -6.71 26.76 15.99
C ILE A 92 -5.74 26.51 14.81
N SER A 93 -4.57 27.15 14.79
CA SER A 93 -3.54 26.91 13.75
C SER A 93 -3.04 25.46 13.76
N THR A 94 -2.81 24.89 14.94
CA THR A 94 -2.38 23.50 15.10
C THR A 94 -3.48 22.51 14.72
N PHE A 95 -4.75 22.86 14.90
CA PHE A 95 -5.88 22.03 14.44
C PHE A 95 -5.87 21.84 12.93
N TYR A 96 -5.70 22.92 12.18
CA TYR A 96 -5.61 22.86 10.72
C TYR A 96 -4.37 22.07 10.27
N TYR A 97 -3.23 22.29 10.93
CA TYR A 97 -2.02 21.51 10.68
C TYR A 97 -2.22 20.01 10.88
N LEU A 98 -2.78 19.59 12.02
CA LEU A 98 -3.05 18.19 12.32
C LEU A 98 -4.08 17.57 11.34
N THR A 99 -5.05 18.35 10.89
CA THR A 99 -6.02 17.92 9.88
C THR A 99 -5.37 17.69 8.52
N ILE A 100 -4.43 18.54 8.10
CA ILE A 100 -3.70 18.35 6.85
C ILE A 100 -2.76 17.14 6.95
N ILE A 101 -2.05 16.99 8.08
CA ILE A 101 -1.24 15.80 8.34
C ILE A 101 -2.08 14.54 8.33
N SER A 102 -3.28 14.58 8.89
CA SER A 102 -4.22 13.46 8.90
C SER A 102 -4.55 12.96 7.50
N ILE A 103 -4.85 13.88 6.58
CA ILE A 103 -5.16 13.57 5.19
C ILE A 103 -3.92 13.02 4.48
N LEU A 104 -2.75 13.65 4.66
CA LEU A 104 -1.51 13.19 4.03
C LEU A 104 -1.06 11.82 4.58
N SER A 105 -1.24 11.58 5.87
CA SER A 105 -0.91 10.31 6.52
C SER A 105 -1.78 9.17 5.99
N SER A 106 -3.04 9.43 5.66
CA SER A 106 -3.93 8.42 5.09
C SER A 106 -3.49 8.01 3.67
N LEU A 107 -2.91 8.94 2.90
CA LEU A 107 -2.26 8.64 1.62
C LEU A 107 -0.98 7.81 1.79
N VAL A 108 -0.15 8.11 2.82
CA VAL A 108 1.03 7.29 3.14
C VAL A 108 0.62 5.86 3.47
N VAL A 109 -0.42 5.67 4.28
CA VAL A 109 -0.94 4.34 4.63
C VAL A 109 -1.36 3.59 3.36
N TYR A 110 -2.06 4.26 2.44
CA TYR A 110 -2.43 3.67 1.15
C TYR A 110 -1.20 3.21 0.34
N GLU A 111 -0.20 4.09 0.19
CA GLU A 111 1.02 3.80 -0.58
C GLU A 111 1.81 2.64 0.06
N LEU A 112 2.00 2.66 1.38
CA LEU A 112 2.69 1.60 2.11
C LEU A 112 1.98 0.25 2.01
N PHE A 113 0.65 0.23 2.11
CA PHE A 113 -0.11 -1.01 1.94
C PHE A 113 0.09 -1.54 0.54
N ARG A 114 -0.11 -0.72 -0.51
CA ARG A 114 0.06 -1.14 -1.91
C ARG A 114 1.47 -1.68 -2.18
N ASP A 115 2.49 -0.98 -1.70
CA ASP A 115 3.89 -1.34 -1.93
C ASP A 115 4.29 -2.61 -1.19
N ARG A 116 3.83 -2.79 0.06
CA ARG A 116 4.07 -4.02 0.83
C ARG A 116 3.47 -5.25 0.13
N LEU A 117 2.35 -5.07 -0.57
CA LEU A 117 1.69 -6.15 -1.31
C LEU A 117 2.46 -6.51 -2.57
N LEU A 118 2.84 -5.52 -3.38
CA LEU A 118 3.70 -5.72 -4.55
C LEU A 118 5.01 -6.40 -4.16
N LEU A 119 5.66 -5.92 -3.09
CA LEU A 119 6.87 -6.52 -2.50
C LEU A 119 6.70 -8.00 -2.16
N SER A 120 5.58 -8.37 -1.55
CA SER A 120 5.34 -9.77 -1.14
C SER A 120 5.21 -10.70 -2.35
N ILE A 121 4.59 -10.23 -3.44
CA ILE A 121 4.38 -11.03 -4.65
C ILE A 121 5.67 -11.08 -5.48
N GLU A 122 6.40 -9.98 -5.59
CA GLU A 122 7.70 -9.95 -6.25
C GLU A 122 8.71 -10.88 -5.58
N LYS A 123 8.77 -10.88 -4.24
CA LYS A 123 9.58 -11.84 -3.49
C LYS A 123 9.13 -13.27 -3.75
N ALA A 124 7.83 -13.53 -3.82
CA ALA A 124 7.31 -14.87 -4.09
C ALA A 124 7.64 -15.36 -5.51
N VAL A 125 7.71 -14.44 -6.49
CA VAL A 125 8.10 -14.71 -7.88
C VAL A 125 9.64 -14.68 -8.06
N GLY A 126 10.40 -14.39 -7.01
CA GLY A 126 11.87 -14.43 -7.02
C GLY A 126 12.53 -13.23 -7.71
N GLN A 127 11.85 -12.08 -7.77
CA GLN A 127 12.34 -10.84 -8.38
C GLN A 127 12.85 -9.85 -7.34
N LYS A 128 13.82 -9.01 -7.74
CA LYS A 128 14.32 -7.90 -6.92
C LYS A 128 13.40 -6.69 -7.05
N TYR A 129 13.01 -6.14 -5.90
CA TYR A 129 12.15 -4.95 -5.82
C TYR A 129 12.78 -3.74 -6.48
N ARG A 130 12.04 -3.15 -7.43
CA ARG A 130 12.39 -1.85 -8.02
C ARG A 130 11.66 -0.77 -7.22
N VAL A 131 12.33 -0.25 -6.18
CA VAL A 131 11.83 0.87 -5.36
C VAL A 131 11.47 2.03 -6.29
N SER A 132 10.20 2.40 -6.35
CA SER A 132 9.74 3.57 -7.12
C SER A 132 9.65 4.77 -6.20
N TRP A 133 10.48 5.79 -6.44
CA TRP A 133 10.46 7.06 -5.69
C TRP A 133 9.10 7.76 -5.71
N LYS A 134 8.25 7.48 -6.71
CA LYS A 134 6.90 8.01 -6.81
C LYS A 134 6.00 7.61 -5.65
N ASN A 135 6.35 6.55 -4.91
CA ASN A 135 5.58 6.05 -3.77
C ASN A 135 5.97 6.70 -2.43
N PHE A 136 6.87 7.70 -2.46
CA PHE A 136 7.29 8.47 -1.28
C PHE A 136 6.85 9.93 -1.36
N LEU A 137 6.05 10.31 -2.37
CA LEU A 137 5.57 11.68 -2.55
C LEU A 137 4.75 12.18 -1.36
N SER A 138 3.92 11.30 -0.79
CA SER A 138 3.12 11.61 0.40
C SER A 138 3.99 11.90 1.63
N ILE A 139 5.06 11.12 1.84
CA ILE A 139 6.02 11.31 2.95
C ILE A 139 6.80 12.62 2.77
N ILE A 140 7.26 12.91 1.55
CA ILE A 140 7.94 14.17 1.23
C ILE A 140 6.99 15.36 1.48
N ALA A 141 5.72 15.24 1.08
CA ALA A 141 4.72 16.27 1.32
C ALA A 141 4.49 16.53 2.82
N ILE A 142 4.38 15.47 3.65
CA ILE A 142 4.25 15.62 5.12
C ILE A 142 5.46 16.35 5.69
N LEU A 143 6.67 15.98 5.26
CA LEU A 143 7.90 16.59 5.75
C LEU A 143 7.96 18.08 5.44
N LEU A 144 7.67 18.45 4.19
CA LEU A 144 7.63 19.85 3.74
C LEU A 144 6.56 20.65 4.47
N PHE A 145 5.36 20.09 4.63
CA PHE A 145 4.27 20.76 5.33
C PHE A 145 4.59 20.97 6.81
N SER A 146 5.26 20.01 7.44
CA SER A 146 5.74 20.12 8.82
C SER A 146 6.80 21.20 8.98
N ILE A 147 7.80 21.22 8.11
CA ILE A 147 8.85 22.25 8.12
C ILE A 147 8.24 23.65 7.95
N ALA A 148 7.32 23.83 6.98
CA ALA A 148 6.64 25.10 6.76
C ALA A 148 5.83 25.55 7.98
N TYR A 149 5.09 24.62 8.61
CA TYR A 149 4.32 24.92 9.81
C TYR A 149 5.20 25.41 10.97
N PHE A 150 6.32 24.73 11.24
CA PHE A 150 7.25 25.14 12.28
C PHE A 150 7.93 26.46 11.96
N LEU A 151 8.28 26.72 10.70
CA LEU A 151 8.88 28.00 10.29
C LEU A 151 7.92 29.20 10.44
N ILE A 152 6.61 28.99 10.32
CA ILE A 152 5.60 30.06 10.44
C ILE A 152 5.21 30.32 11.90
N ASN A 153 5.31 29.31 12.77
CA ASN A 153 4.93 29.40 14.20
C ASN A 153 6.14 29.53 15.15
N ILE A 154 7.35 29.70 14.62
CA ILE A 154 8.52 30.22 15.35
C ILE A 154 8.45 31.76 15.35
#